data_AF-A0A5Q0GUJ5-F1
#
_entry.id   AF-A0A5Q0GUJ5-F1
#
_cell.length_a   1.000
_cell.length_b   1.000
_cell.length_c   1.000
_cell.angle_alpha   90.00
_cell.angle_beta   90.00
_cell.angle_gamma   90.00
#
_symmetry.space_group_name_H-M   'P 1'
#
loop_
_entity.id
_entity.type
_entity.pdbx_description
1 polymer ?
#
loop_
_entity_poly.entity_id
_entity_poly.type
_entity_poly.pdbx_seq_one_letter_code
_entity_poly.pdbx_strand_id
1 'polypeptide(L)'
;MNPVPPAATRVPPRSAHHHASHRHLLARDAVAEPAGVDAIIVPTARPTAYLRTAVALAAHHECTLVALCSRRSSADGAAALAEREGVDVLALDIAEVPPDLVPDFATTRMLRGGRFARRTDTSAKRNLALLLAAVAGWERIVYLDDDVAVPRPEDLNDAAGLLDRHAGVGLSVGGYPDNSVVCHAYRDAGGEQDTFIGTGALAVGRESFTSFFPDIYNEDWFFLLHDTGLSPSAVTGLAVQQPYDPYRETMRARTEELGDCLAEGLFGLLDAGEPLTGAGVAYWRRFLARRRRFIDDVIAMVHAAGLEEGQKRRMVAALKAARGRNQLIEPELCEEYLAAWRADREVWRAHVEATRARYRGQSAQKLLADAGLLHGYHPCR
;
A
#
# COMPACT_ATOMS: atom_id res chain seq x y z
N MET A 1 17.68 37.29 -19.17
CA MET A 1 16.32 37.05 -18.64
C MET A 1 15.75 35.87 -19.41
N ASN A 2 15.67 34.70 -18.77
CA ASN A 2 15.01 33.54 -19.38
C ASN A 2 13.49 33.77 -19.36
N PRO A 3 12.77 33.44 -20.45
CA PRO A 3 11.33 33.62 -20.50
C PRO A 3 10.64 32.68 -19.50
N VAL A 4 9.77 33.26 -18.68
CA VAL A 4 8.86 32.53 -17.80
C VAL A 4 7.91 31.71 -18.68
N PRO A 5 7.79 30.39 -18.50
CA PRO A 5 6.85 29.59 -19.27
C PRO A 5 5.40 30.04 -18.97
N PRO A 6 4.51 30.04 -19.97
CA PRO A 6 3.12 30.44 -19.77
C PRO A 6 2.46 29.52 -18.74
N ALA A 7 1.72 30.12 -17.81
CA ALA A 7 0.90 29.39 -16.85
C ALA A 7 -0.03 28.43 -17.60
N ALA A 8 0.09 27.13 -17.33
CA ALA A 8 -0.82 26.13 -17.87
C ALA A 8 -2.25 26.52 -17.48
N THR A 9 -3.10 26.76 -18.48
CA THR A 9 -4.53 26.97 -18.29
C THR A 9 -5.10 25.73 -17.62
N ARG A 10 -5.40 25.83 -16.32
CA ARG A 10 -6.09 24.79 -15.56
C ARG A 10 -7.47 24.59 -16.19
N VAL A 11 -7.66 23.44 -16.84
CA VAL A 11 -8.98 22.97 -17.25
C VAL A 11 -9.82 22.81 -15.98
N PRO A 12 -11.07 23.31 -15.92
CA PRO A 12 -11.89 23.17 -14.73
C PRO A 12 -12.09 21.67 -14.41
N PRO A 13 -12.06 21.28 -13.12
CA PRO A 13 -12.21 19.88 -12.75
C PRO A 13 -13.58 19.37 -13.20
N ARG A 14 -13.60 18.18 -13.80
CA ARG A 14 -14.83 17.58 -14.34
C ARG A 14 -15.83 17.13 -13.27
N SER A 15 -15.39 16.99 -12.02
CA SER A 15 -16.26 16.92 -10.85
C SER A 15 -15.76 17.87 -9.77
N ALA A 16 -16.66 18.70 -9.23
CA ALA A 16 -16.36 19.54 -8.07
C ALA A 16 -16.31 18.72 -6.76
N HIS A 17 -16.67 17.44 -6.81
CA HIS A 17 -16.81 16.58 -5.64
C HIS A 17 -15.57 15.72 -5.37
N HIS A 18 -14.49 15.89 -6.13
CA HIS A 18 -13.28 15.08 -6.01
C HIS A 18 -11.99 15.90 -5.87
N HIS A 19 -10.99 15.32 -5.21
CA HIS A 19 -9.62 15.85 -5.14
C HIS A 19 -8.75 15.04 -6.11
N ALA A 20 -8.35 15.66 -7.23
CA ALA A 20 -7.69 14.93 -8.32
C ALA A 20 -6.28 14.40 -7.96
N SER A 21 -5.61 14.98 -6.96
CA SER A 21 -4.20 14.70 -6.66
C SER A 21 -3.79 15.10 -5.25
N HIS A 22 -3.13 14.18 -4.55
CA HIS A 22 -2.45 14.41 -3.28
C HIS A 22 -0.93 14.54 -3.44
N ARG A 23 -0.41 14.54 -4.68
CA ARG A 23 1.04 14.48 -4.97
C ARG A 23 1.85 15.64 -4.39
N HIS A 24 1.21 16.76 -4.08
CA HIS A 24 1.88 17.91 -3.47
C HIS A 24 2.24 17.69 -1.99
N LEU A 25 1.67 16.65 -1.36
CA LEU A 25 2.05 16.21 -0.01
C LEU A 25 3.38 15.44 0.01
N LEU A 26 3.95 15.12 -1.16
CA LEU A 26 5.20 14.38 -1.29
C LEU A 26 6.35 15.30 -1.67
N ALA A 27 7.52 15.04 -1.09
CA ALA A 27 8.76 15.56 -1.62
C ALA A 27 9.03 14.94 -3.00
N ARG A 28 9.27 15.80 -3.99
CA ARG A 28 9.60 15.44 -5.36
C ARG A 28 11.00 15.90 -5.70
N ASP A 29 11.64 15.19 -6.62
CA ASP A 29 13.00 15.49 -7.08
C ASP A 29 14.02 15.52 -5.92
N ALA A 30 13.72 14.78 -4.85
CA ALA A 30 14.61 14.63 -3.73
C ALA A 30 15.82 13.80 -4.17
N VAL A 31 17.02 14.31 -3.89
CA VAL A 31 18.28 13.66 -4.25
C VAL A 31 19.02 13.30 -2.95
N ALA A 32 19.49 12.07 -2.88
CA ALA A 32 20.40 11.58 -1.85
C ALA A 32 21.45 10.68 -2.49
N GLU A 33 22.52 10.40 -1.76
CA GLU A 33 23.47 9.36 -2.14
C GLU A 33 22.76 8.01 -2.12
N PRO A 34 22.86 7.18 -3.17
CA PRO A 34 22.26 5.86 -3.19
C PRO A 34 22.73 5.01 -2.01
N ALA A 35 21.83 4.19 -1.45
CA ALA A 35 22.14 3.31 -0.32
C ALA A 35 21.79 1.85 -0.61
N GLY A 36 22.42 0.93 0.12
CA GLY A 36 22.12 -0.50 0.04
C GLY A 36 20.69 -0.81 0.51
N VAL A 37 20.11 -1.86 -0.07
CA VAL A 37 18.82 -2.44 0.33
C VAL A 37 19.13 -3.75 1.04
N ASP A 38 18.62 -3.94 2.26
CA ASP A 38 18.87 -5.17 3.02
C ASP A 38 17.94 -6.31 2.59
N ALA A 39 16.70 -5.96 2.24
CA ALA A 39 15.72 -6.94 1.79
C ALA A 39 14.66 -6.36 0.84
N ILE A 40 14.24 -7.19 -0.11
CA ILE A 40 13.06 -6.96 -0.95
C ILE A 40 11.93 -7.88 -0.47
N ILE A 41 10.83 -7.28 -0.05
CA ILE A 41 9.67 -7.94 0.50
C ILE A 41 8.58 -8.05 -0.57
N VAL A 42 8.10 -9.27 -0.80
CA VAL A 42 7.06 -9.55 -1.80
C VAL A 42 5.88 -10.29 -1.17
N PRO A 43 4.80 -9.56 -0.81
CA PRO A 43 3.51 -10.18 -0.52
C PRO A 43 2.92 -10.76 -1.82
N THR A 44 2.79 -12.09 -1.92
CA THR A 44 2.29 -12.74 -3.15
C THR A 44 1.12 -13.66 -2.88
N ALA A 45 0.18 -13.70 -3.83
CA ALA A 45 -0.90 -14.68 -3.86
C ALA A 45 -1.13 -15.25 -5.27
N ARG A 46 -0.28 -14.84 -6.23
CA ARG A 46 -0.29 -15.27 -7.63
C ARG A 46 0.66 -16.47 -7.81
N PRO A 47 0.64 -17.18 -8.94
CA PRO A 47 1.60 -18.24 -9.20
C PRO A 47 3.04 -17.75 -9.00
N THR A 48 3.90 -18.59 -8.43
CA THR A 48 5.32 -18.29 -8.13
C THR A 48 6.09 -17.68 -9.30
N ALA A 49 5.71 -17.94 -10.55
CA ALA A 49 6.32 -17.33 -11.73
C ALA A 49 6.28 -15.79 -11.73
N TYR A 50 5.37 -15.16 -10.99
CA TYR A 50 5.30 -13.71 -10.82
C TYR A 50 6.47 -13.15 -9.99
N LEU A 51 7.12 -13.97 -9.15
CA LEU A 51 8.26 -13.56 -8.34
C LEU A 51 9.56 -13.33 -9.13
N ARG A 52 9.62 -13.69 -10.42
CA ARG A 52 10.86 -13.61 -11.23
C ARG A 52 11.51 -12.24 -11.21
N THR A 53 10.70 -11.19 -11.34
CA THR A 53 11.21 -9.81 -11.35
C THR A 53 11.82 -9.45 -10.01
N ALA A 54 11.17 -9.82 -8.89
CA ALA A 54 11.69 -9.53 -7.56
C ALA A 54 12.95 -10.34 -7.24
N VAL A 55 13.04 -11.60 -7.68
CA VAL A 55 14.25 -12.43 -7.54
C VAL A 55 15.42 -11.79 -8.30
N ALA A 56 15.19 -11.34 -9.54
CA ALA A 56 16.23 -10.67 -10.32
C ALA A 56 16.70 -9.34 -9.67
N LEU A 57 15.78 -8.59 -9.07
CA LEU A 57 16.12 -7.38 -8.31
C LEU A 57 16.93 -7.73 -7.05
N ALA A 58 16.53 -8.77 -6.31
CA ALA A 58 17.25 -9.19 -5.12
C ALA A 58 18.67 -9.68 -5.44
N ALA A 59 18.84 -10.41 -6.55
CA ALA A 59 20.14 -10.80 -7.08
C ALA A 59 21.01 -9.57 -7.44
N HIS A 60 20.43 -8.58 -8.12
CA HIS A 60 21.13 -7.36 -8.51
C HIS A 60 21.62 -6.55 -7.30
N HIS A 61 20.80 -6.46 -6.25
CA HIS A 61 21.12 -5.71 -5.04
C HIS A 61 21.88 -6.51 -3.98
N GLU A 62 22.19 -7.78 -4.26
CA GLU A 62 22.82 -8.71 -3.31
C GLU A 62 22.11 -8.74 -1.94
N CYS A 63 20.77 -8.69 -1.97
CA CYS A 63 19.94 -8.56 -0.77
C CYS A 63 19.03 -9.77 -0.57
N THR A 64 18.49 -9.92 0.65
CA THR A 64 17.55 -11.01 0.95
C THR A 64 16.21 -10.80 0.24
N LEU A 65 15.70 -11.81 -0.45
CA LEU A 65 14.31 -11.85 -0.89
C LEU A 65 13.42 -12.38 0.25
N VAL A 66 12.35 -11.66 0.59
CA VAL A 66 11.34 -12.15 1.53
C VAL A 66 10.04 -12.40 0.79
N ALA A 67 9.69 -13.66 0.56
CA ALA A 67 8.49 -14.06 -0.16
C ALA A 67 7.40 -14.53 0.81
N LEU A 68 6.32 -13.77 0.93
CA LEU A 68 5.22 -14.07 1.83
C LEU A 68 4.02 -14.59 1.04
N CYS A 69 3.86 -15.91 1.05
CA CYS A 69 3.06 -16.68 0.12
C CYS A 69 1.67 -17.00 0.65
N SER A 70 0.68 -16.98 -0.24
CA SER A 70 -0.62 -17.62 0.00
C SER A 70 -1.32 -18.01 -1.30
N ARG A 71 -2.45 -18.72 -1.21
CA ARG A 71 -3.29 -19.11 -2.36
C ARG A 71 -2.51 -19.86 -3.45
N ARG A 72 -2.06 -19.19 -4.52
CA ARG A 72 -1.41 -19.81 -5.69
C ARG A 72 0.11 -19.71 -5.68
N SER A 73 0.69 -19.05 -4.70
CA SER A 73 2.13 -19.08 -4.40
C SER A 73 2.37 -20.04 -3.23
N SER A 74 3.56 -20.65 -3.18
CA SER A 74 4.04 -21.42 -2.02
C SER A 74 5.47 -21.04 -1.65
N ALA A 75 5.83 -21.25 -0.39
CA ALA A 75 7.18 -21.02 0.11
C ALA A 75 8.22 -21.85 -0.66
N ASP A 76 7.96 -23.16 -0.83
CA ASP A 76 8.82 -24.07 -1.60
C ASP A 76 9.06 -23.59 -3.04
N GLY A 77 8.01 -23.09 -3.69
CA GLY A 77 8.12 -22.58 -5.05
C GLY A 77 9.01 -21.33 -5.11
N ALA A 78 8.83 -20.41 -4.17
CA ALA A 78 9.66 -19.21 -4.05
C ALA A 78 11.12 -19.56 -3.75
N ALA A 79 11.36 -20.49 -2.83
CA ALA A 79 12.68 -20.98 -2.47
C ALA A 79 13.41 -21.60 -3.67
N ALA A 80 12.75 -22.51 -4.39
CA ALA A 80 13.32 -23.13 -5.58
C ALA A 80 13.59 -22.12 -6.71
N LEU A 81 12.83 -21.03 -6.79
CA LEU A 81 13.08 -19.96 -7.76
C LEU A 81 14.30 -19.12 -7.38
N ALA A 82 14.43 -18.73 -6.11
CA ALA A 82 15.57 -17.96 -5.62
C ALA A 82 16.88 -18.77 -5.69
N GLU A 83 16.84 -20.07 -5.34
CA GLU A 83 18.00 -20.96 -5.42
C GLU A 83 18.58 -21.04 -6.83
N ARG A 84 17.74 -21.09 -7.87
CA ARG A 84 18.19 -21.11 -9.27
C ARG A 84 18.93 -19.85 -9.69
N GLU A 85 18.65 -18.73 -9.05
CA GLU A 85 19.24 -17.42 -9.34
C GLU A 85 20.32 -17.03 -8.32
N GLY A 86 20.65 -17.91 -7.36
CA GLY A 86 21.67 -17.66 -6.33
C GLY A 86 21.29 -16.56 -5.34
N VAL A 87 20.01 -16.47 -4.97
CA VAL A 87 19.49 -15.41 -4.08
C VAL A 87 19.15 -15.96 -2.70
N ASP A 88 19.61 -15.29 -1.64
CA ASP A 88 19.18 -15.54 -0.27
C ASP A 88 17.67 -15.29 -0.13
N VAL A 89 16.94 -16.27 0.42
CA VAL A 89 15.49 -16.15 0.54
C VAL A 89 14.94 -16.57 1.90
N LEU A 90 13.99 -15.78 2.37
CA LEU A 90 13.07 -16.10 3.45
C LEU A 90 11.67 -16.26 2.83
N ALA A 91 11.23 -17.50 2.65
CA ALA A 91 9.95 -17.83 2.05
C ALA A 91 9.00 -18.44 3.10
N LEU A 92 7.83 -17.85 3.29
CA LEU A 92 6.84 -18.31 4.28
C LEU A 92 5.46 -18.46 3.67
N ASP A 93 4.80 -19.57 3.96
CA ASP A 93 3.37 -19.72 3.70
C ASP A 93 2.58 -19.14 4.87
N ILE A 94 1.75 -18.13 4.60
CA ILE A 94 1.01 -17.39 5.65
C ILE A 94 0.06 -18.28 6.46
N ALA A 95 -0.40 -19.39 5.88
CA ALA A 95 -1.23 -20.36 6.59
C ALA A 95 -0.48 -21.08 7.74
N GLU A 96 0.86 -21.10 7.71
CA GLU A 96 1.70 -21.75 8.72
C GLU A 96 2.17 -20.77 9.80
N VAL A 97 2.01 -19.46 9.57
CA VAL A 97 2.45 -18.42 10.51
C VAL A 97 1.57 -18.46 11.77
N PRO A 98 2.16 -18.55 12.98
CA PRO A 98 1.40 -18.50 14.22
C PRO A 98 0.54 -17.23 14.31
N PRO A 99 -0.74 -17.33 14.68
CA PRO A 99 -1.67 -16.21 14.66
C PRO A 99 -1.33 -15.11 15.68
N ASP A 100 -0.49 -15.40 16.66
CA ASP A 100 -0.01 -14.48 17.71
C ASP A 100 1.33 -13.80 17.37
N LEU A 101 1.94 -14.15 16.24
CA LEU A 101 3.21 -13.52 15.81
C LEU A 101 3.02 -12.04 15.46
N VAL A 102 1.86 -11.69 14.92
CA VAL A 102 1.41 -10.32 14.67
C VAL A 102 0.19 -10.04 15.57
N PRO A 103 0.11 -8.90 16.27
CA PRO A 103 -1.03 -8.61 17.15
C PRO A 103 -2.39 -8.61 16.44
N ASP A 104 -3.44 -9.05 17.15
CA ASP A 104 -4.83 -8.90 16.68
C ASP A 104 -5.34 -7.47 16.90
N PHE A 105 -5.22 -6.64 15.87
CA PHE A 105 -5.57 -5.22 15.88
C PHE A 105 -7.07 -4.96 16.10
N ALA A 106 -7.39 -3.93 16.89
CA ALA A 106 -8.75 -3.46 17.13
C ALA A 106 -9.47 -3.05 15.83
N THR A 107 -8.77 -2.40 14.91
CA THR A 107 -9.24 -2.07 13.56
C THR A 107 -9.72 -3.31 12.80
N THR A 108 -8.94 -4.40 12.82
CA THR A 108 -9.31 -5.67 12.18
C THR A 108 -10.49 -6.33 12.90
N ARG A 109 -10.47 -6.39 14.24
CA ARG A 109 -11.56 -6.98 15.04
C ARG A 109 -12.90 -6.27 14.80
N MET A 110 -12.88 -4.94 14.67
CA MET A 110 -14.07 -4.13 14.43
C MET A 110 -14.77 -4.49 13.11
N LEU A 111 -13.99 -4.79 12.06
CA LEU A 111 -14.54 -5.08 10.73
C LEU A 111 -14.83 -6.57 10.52
N ARG A 112 -14.26 -7.46 11.34
CA ARG A 112 -14.33 -8.92 11.22
C ARG A 112 -15.76 -9.44 11.12
N GLY A 113 -16.02 -10.33 10.16
CA GLY A 113 -17.34 -10.91 9.92
C GLY A 113 -18.40 -9.93 9.41
N GLY A 114 -18.08 -8.63 9.37
CA GLY A 114 -18.94 -7.58 8.92
C GLY A 114 -18.89 -7.37 7.41
N ARG A 115 -19.69 -6.39 7.00
CA ARG A 115 -19.82 -5.97 5.60
C ARG A 115 -18.50 -5.40 5.05
N PHE A 116 -17.65 -4.84 5.88
CA PHE A 116 -16.39 -4.19 5.52
C PHE A 116 -15.14 -5.07 5.70
N ALA A 117 -15.32 -6.32 6.16
CA ALA A 117 -14.20 -7.25 6.31
C ALA A 117 -13.45 -7.45 4.99
N ARG A 118 -12.12 -7.31 5.02
CA ARG A 118 -11.26 -7.74 3.91
C ARG A 118 -11.13 -9.25 3.91
N ARG A 119 -10.84 -9.80 2.72
CA ARG A 119 -10.56 -11.24 2.50
C ARG A 119 -9.19 -11.43 1.87
N THR A 120 -8.29 -10.49 2.14
CA THR A 120 -6.90 -10.46 1.66
C THR A 120 -5.99 -10.55 2.87
N ASP A 121 -4.79 -11.03 2.67
CA ASP A 121 -3.77 -11.18 3.71
C ASP A 121 -2.62 -10.18 3.55
N THR A 122 -2.79 -9.18 2.67
CA THR A 122 -1.74 -8.20 2.34
C THR A 122 -1.24 -7.45 3.58
N SER A 123 -2.14 -6.93 4.42
CA SER A 123 -1.76 -6.25 5.67
C SER A 123 -0.98 -7.18 6.62
N ALA A 124 -1.45 -8.42 6.81
CA ALA A 124 -0.77 -9.41 7.65
C ALA A 124 0.64 -9.72 7.14
N LYS A 125 0.80 -9.93 5.83
CA LYS A 125 2.11 -10.13 5.18
C LYS A 125 3.02 -8.93 5.41
N ARG A 126 2.55 -7.71 5.16
CA ARG A 126 3.37 -6.50 5.29
C ARG A 126 3.81 -6.28 6.73
N ASN A 127 2.93 -6.44 7.71
CA ASN A 127 3.30 -6.33 9.13
C ASN A 127 4.26 -7.44 9.57
N LEU A 128 4.07 -8.69 9.10
CA LEU A 128 5.02 -9.76 9.36
C LEU A 128 6.42 -9.40 8.84
N ALA A 129 6.52 -8.83 7.64
CA ALA A 129 7.79 -8.38 7.09
C ALA A 129 8.44 -7.26 7.91
N LEU A 130 7.67 -6.30 8.43
CA LEU A 130 8.21 -5.27 9.33
C LEU A 130 8.81 -5.89 10.60
N LEU A 131 8.13 -6.88 11.18
CA LEU A 131 8.62 -7.60 12.36
C LEU A 131 9.91 -8.36 12.06
N LEU A 132 9.96 -9.06 10.92
CA LEU A 132 11.15 -9.78 10.46
C LEU A 132 12.32 -8.81 10.26
N ALA A 133 12.09 -7.67 9.58
CA ALA A 133 13.11 -6.66 9.35
C ALA A 133 13.64 -6.07 10.65
N ALA A 134 12.74 -5.75 11.58
CA ALA A 134 13.08 -5.24 12.90
C ALA A 134 13.97 -6.20 13.70
N VAL A 135 13.71 -7.51 13.63
CA VAL A 135 14.49 -8.55 14.32
C VAL A 135 15.79 -8.88 13.59
N ALA A 136 15.78 -8.91 12.25
CA ALA A 136 16.97 -9.11 11.43
C ALA A 136 18.01 -7.98 11.60
N GLY A 137 17.57 -6.82 12.11
CA GLY A 137 18.42 -5.65 12.26
C GLY A 137 18.65 -4.93 10.93
N TRP A 138 17.79 -5.16 9.93
CA TRP A 138 17.82 -4.45 8.66
C TRP A 138 17.56 -2.96 8.88
N GLU A 139 18.22 -2.13 8.07
CA GLU A 139 18.10 -0.68 8.10
C GLU A 139 17.14 -0.17 7.02
N ARG A 140 17.13 -0.82 5.83
CA ARG A 140 16.39 -0.38 4.66
C ARG A 140 15.77 -1.57 3.93
N ILE A 141 14.45 -1.63 3.89
CA ILE A 141 13.71 -2.66 3.14
C ILE A 141 12.88 -2.03 2.02
N VAL A 142 12.56 -2.82 1.00
CA VAL A 142 11.68 -2.41 -0.10
C VAL A 142 10.50 -3.36 -0.18
N TYR A 143 9.27 -2.85 -0.06
CA TYR A 143 8.08 -3.57 -0.49
C TYR A 143 7.93 -3.49 -1.99
N LEU A 144 7.66 -4.63 -2.63
CA LEU A 144 7.41 -4.74 -4.05
C LEU A 144 6.26 -5.72 -4.30
N ASP A 145 5.24 -5.30 -5.03
CA ASP A 145 4.16 -6.22 -5.43
C ASP A 145 4.63 -7.14 -6.56
N ASP A 146 4.10 -8.37 -6.58
CA ASP A 146 4.54 -9.43 -7.52
C ASP A 146 4.15 -9.19 -9.00
N ASP A 147 3.41 -8.13 -9.30
CA ASP A 147 3.04 -7.70 -10.66
C ASP A 147 3.58 -6.31 -11.03
N VAL A 148 4.56 -5.82 -10.28
CA VAL A 148 5.28 -4.57 -10.53
C VAL A 148 6.67 -4.87 -11.10
N ALA A 149 7.08 -4.09 -12.09
CA ALA A 149 8.44 -4.10 -12.62
C ALA A 149 9.17 -2.79 -12.28
N VAL A 150 10.47 -2.88 -12.01
CA VAL A 150 11.34 -1.71 -11.80
C VAL A 150 12.35 -1.70 -12.96
N PRO A 151 12.14 -0.89 -14.01
CA PRO A 151 12.97 -0.97 -15.23
C PRO A 151 14.44 -0.63 -14.99
N ARG A 152 14.72 0.24 -14.03
CA ARG A 152 16.07 0.62 -13.59
C ARG A 152 16.28 0.10 -12.16
N PRO A 153 16.95 -1.04 -11.95
CA PRO A 153 17.13 -1.62 -10.62
C PRO A 153 17.68 -0.63 -9.58
N GLU A 154 18.54 0.29 -10.01
CA GLU A 154 19.18 1.33 -9.20
C GLU A 154 18.17 2.31 -8.57
N ASP A 155 16.94 2.39 -9.09
CA ASP A 155 15.84 3.15 -8.47
C ASP A 155 15.59 2.72 -7.02
N LEU A 156 15.87 1.46 -6.68
CA LEU A 156 15.75 0.99 -5.30
C LEU A 156 16.84 1.55 -4.39
N ASN A 157 18.08 1.72 -4.88
CA ASN A 157 19.15 2.36 -4.10
C ASN A 157 18.91 3.86 -3.93
N ASP A 158 18.42 4.52 -4.99
CA ASP A 158 18.03 5.93 -4.96
C ASP A 158 16.92 6.15 -3.90
N ALA A 159 15.91 5.27 -3.87
CA ALA A 159 14.85 5.32 -2.87
C ALA A 159 15.37 5.03 -1.45
N ALA A 160 16.24 4.03 -1.30
CA ALA A 160 16.86 3.67 -0.03
C ALA A 160 17.72 4.81 0.54
N GLY A 161 18.44 5.55 -0.31
CA GLY A 161 19.27 6.70 0.09
C GLY A 161 18.47 7.86 0.69
N LEU A 162 17.19 7.97 0.34
CA LEU A 162 16.30 9.02 0.84
C LEU A 162 15.70 8.74 2.23
N LEU A 163 15.84 7.50 2.74
CA LEU A 163 15.24 7.06 4.01
C LEU A 163 15.85 7.70 5.26
N ASP A 164 17.02 8.33 5.16
CA ASP A 164 17.62 9.07 6.26
C ASP A 164 16.81 10.35 6.61
N ARG A 165 15.93 10.80 5.70
CA ARG A 165 15.12 12.02 5.85
C ARG A 165 13.61 11.79 5.67
N HIS A 166 13.21 10.61 5.23
CA HIS A 166 11.82 10.29 4.90
C HIS A 166 11.42 8.96 5.55
N ALA A 167 10.20 8.91 6.07
CA ALA A 167 9.63 7.70 6.67
C ALA A 167 9.36 6.62 5.62
N GLY A 168 8.95 7.03 4.42
CA GLY A 168 8.74 6.14 3.28
C GLY A 168 9.04 6.84 1.96
N VAL A 169 9.60 6.09 1.01
CA VAL A 169 9.97 6.60 -0.32
C VAL A 169 9.38 5.66 -1.36
N GLY A 170 8.33 6.12 -2.04
CA GLY A 170 7.69 5.34 -3.09
C GLY A 170 8.40 5.53 -4.43
N LEU A 171 8.30 4.53 -5.30
CA LEU A 171 8.65 4.73 -6.71
C LEU A 171 7.48 5.39 -7.45
N SER A 172 7.78 6.22 -8.45
CA SER A 172 6.71 6.79 -9.29
C SER A 172 5.97 5.68 -10.03
N VAL A 173 4.64 5.68 -9.98
CA VAL A 173 3.84 4.68 -10.71
C VAL A 173 3.73 5.08 -12.18
N GLY A 174 4.26 4.22 -13.06
CA GLY A 174 4.07 4.23 -14.50
C GLY A 174 3.37 2.97 -15.00
N GLY A 175 3.14 2.89 -16.32
CA GLY A 175 2.35 1.81 -16.90
C GLY A 175 0.85 1.97 -16.58
N TYR A 176 0.25 0.97 -15.93
CA TYR A 176 -1.15 1.03 -15.54
C TYR A 176 -1.31 1.77 -14.20
N PRO A 177 -2.22 2.75 -14.06
CA PRO A 177 -2.31 3.51 -12.83
C PRO A 177 -2.82 2.65 -11.67
N ASP A 178 -2.30 2.90 -10.46
CA ASP A 178 -2.74 2.24 -9.24
C ASP A 178 -3.74 3.16 -8.50
N ASN A 179 -5.03 2.89 -8.67
CA ASN A 179 -6.11 3.62 -8.00
C ASN A 179 -7.24 2.65 -7.61
N SER A 180 -8.17 3.15 -6.79
CA SER A 180 -9.43 2.46 -6.53
C SER A 180 -10.28 2.33 -7.80
N VAL A 181 -11.23 1.41 -7.79
CA VAL A 181 -12.14 1.21 -8.93
C VAL A 181 -12.90 2.49 -9.32
N VAL A 182 -13.30 3.29 -8.33
CA VAL A 182 -14.01 4.57 -8.57
C VAL A 182 -13.09 5.57 -9.28
N CYS A 183 -11.86 5.72 -8.79
CA CYS A 183 -10.88 6.63 -9.37
C CYS A 183 -10.40 6.18 -10.76
N HIS A 184 -10.30 4.87 -11.01
CA HIS A 184 -10.11 4.33 -12.37
C HIS A 184 -11.25 4.71 -13.29
N ALA A 185 -12.51 4.51 -12.87
CA ALA A 185 -13.66 4.85 -13.69
C ALA A 185 -13.75 6.36 -13.98
N TYR A 186 -13.37 7.20 -13.01
CA TYR A 186 -13.28 8.65 -13.22
C TYR A 186 -12.24 8.98 -14.31
N ARG A 187 -11.04 8.40 -14.23
CA ARG A 187 -9.99 8.57 -15.25
C ARG A 187 -10.45 8.10 -16.63
N ASP A 188 -10.98 6.89 -16.72
CA ASP A 188 -11.41 6.27 -17.98
C ASP A 188 -12.60 7.03 -18.62
N ALA A 189 -13.41 7.73 -17.81
CA ALA A 189 -14.45 8.63 -18.28
C ALA A 189 -13.95 10.06 -18.62
N GLY A 190 -12.62 10.26 -18.61
CA GLY A 190 -11.95 11.50 -19.00
C GLY A 190 -11.76 12.51 -17.86
N GLY A 191 -11.87 12.07 -16.61
CA GLY A 191 -11.51 12.84 -15.42
C GLY A 191 -10.00 12.90 -15.18
N GLU A 192 -9.54 13.93 -14.48
CA GLU A 192 -8.14 14.03 -14.05
C GLU A 192 -7.95 13.30 -12.72
N GLN A 193 -7.12 12.25 -12.74
CA GLN A 193 -6.77 11.49 -11.55
C GLN A 193 -5.29 11.20 -11.56
N ASP A 194 -4.59 11.63 -10.52
CA ASP A 194 -3.22 11.25 -10.25
C ASP A 194 -3.14 9.98 -9.39
N THR A 195 -1.94 9.40 -9.32
CA THR A 195 -1.58 8.36 -8.35
C THR A 195 -0.80 8.97 -7.19
N PHE A 196 -0.94 8.38 -6.00
CA PHE A 196 -0.05 8.67 -4.87
C PHE A 196 1.08 7.62 -4.82
N ILE A 197 2.00 7.72 -3.86
CA ILE A 197 2.90 6.60 -3.57
C ILE A 197 2.12 5.46 -2.95
N GLY A 198 2.55 4.24 -3.26
CA GLY A 198 1.93 3.03 -2.75
C GLY A 198 2.97 1.94 -2.58
N THR A 199 2.58 0.96 -1.79
CA THR A 199 3.38 -0.23 -1.45
C THR A 199 3.63 -1.20 -2.61
N GLY A 200 3.08 -0.93 -3.79
CA GLY A 200 3.47 -1.61 -5.02
C GLY A 200 4.97 -1.49 -5.31
N ALA A 201 5.59 -0.39 -4.88
CA ALA A 201 7.04 -0.22 -4.78
C ALA A 201 7.35 0.88 -3.74
N LEU A 202 7.65 0.49 -2.50
CA LEU A 202 7.87 1.41 -1.37
C LEU A 202 9.10 1.01 -0.55
N ALA A 203 10.09 1.89 -0.49
CA ALA A 203 11.22 1.77 0.44
C ALA A 203 10.83 2.28 1.83
N VAL A 204 11.25 1.56 2.87
CA VAL A 204 10.94 1.83 4.28
C VAL A 204 12.22 1.72 5.11
N GLY A 205 12.49 2.74 5.91
CA GLY A 205 13.62 2.79 6.82
C GLY A 205 13.29 2.26 8.20
N ARG A 206 14.33 1.85 8.94
CA ARG A 206 14.24 1.29 10.30
C ARG A 206 13.36 2.07 11.26
N GLU A 207 13.44 3.40 11.24
CA GLU A 207 12.64 4.27 12.12
C GLU A 207 11.14 4.11 11.90
N SER A 208 10.73 3.63 10.73
CA SER A 208 9.33 3.42 10.35
C SER A 208 8.82 2.00 10.60
N PHE A 209 9.66 1.09 11.11
CA PHE A 209 9.22 -0.29 11.44
C PHE A 209 8.23 -0.34 12.61
N THR A 210 8.13 0.74 13.39
CA THR A 210 7.14 0.90 14.45
C THR A 210 5.82 1.53 13.96
N SER A 211 5.68 1.80 12.66
CA SER A 211 4.38 2.01 12.01
C SER A 211 3.83 0.69 11.48
N PHE A 212 2.54 0.62 11.14
CA PHE A 212 1.90 -0.63 10.71
C PHE A 212 0.89 -0.42 9.58
N PHE A 213 0.54 -1.52 8.91
CA PHE A 213 -0.44 -1.58 7.84
C PHE A 213 -1.77 -2.13 8.38
N PRO A 214 -2.83 -1.33 8.57
CA PRO A 214 -4.13 -1.85 9.02
C PRO A 214 -4.82 -2.68 7.91
N ASP A 215 -5.74 -3.58 8.27
CA ASP A 215 -6.44 -4.45 7.29
C ASP A 215 -7.61 -3.72 6.57
N ILE A 216 -7.28 -2.66 5.83
CA ILE A 216 -8.19 -1.88 4.97
C ILE A 216 -7.51 -1.60 3.63
N TYR A 217 -8.25 -1.30 2.56
CA TYR A 217 -7.63 -0.84 1.31
C TYR A 217 -6.93 0.53 1.52
N ASN A 218 -5.88 0.81 0.75
CA ASN A 218 -4.94 1.92 0.98
C ASN A 218 -4.28 1.85 2.38
N GLU A 219 -3.99 0.65 2.88
CA GLU A 219 -3.30 0.46 4.17
C GLU A 219 -1.93 1.14 4.23
N ASP A 220 -1.31 1.37 3.09
CA ASP A 220 -0.04 2.03 2.90
C ASP A 220 -0.12 3.54 3.12
N TRP A 221 -1.25 4.16 2.77
CA TRP A 221 -1.48 5.56 3.12
C TRP A 221 -1.54 5.72 4.63
N PHE A 222 -2.17 4.79 5.34
CA PHE A 222 -2.22 4.76 6.81
C PHE A 222 -0.85 4.51 7.44
N PHE A 223 -0.03 3.65 6.82
CA PHE A 223 1.33 3.40 7.28
C PHE A 223 2.19 4.68 7.31
N LEU A 224 1.98 5.59 6.35
CA LEU A 224 2.72 6.85 6.26
C LEU A 224 2.23 7.93 7.23
N LEU A 225 1.03 7.79 7.81
CA LEU A 225 0.49 8.76 8.77
C LEU A 225 1.19 8.64 10.14
N HIS A 226 1.14 9.72 10.90
CA HIS A 226 1.36 9.75 12.35
C HIS A 226 0.18 10.44 13.04
N ASP A 227 0.24 10.64 14.36
CA ASP A 227 -0.92 11.03 15.16
C ASP A 227 -1.60 12.33 14.71
N THR A 228 -0.82 13.25 14.13
CA THR A 228 -1.27 14.59 13.76
C THR A 228 -1.19 14.89 12.27
N GLY A 229 -0.55 14.05 11.46
CA GLY A 229 -0.28 14.37 10.05
C GLY A 229 0.35 13.23 9.24
N LEU A 230 0.91 13.60 8.09
CA LEU A 230 1.67 12.71 7.22
C LEU A 230 3.16 12.79 7.58
N SER A 231 3.80 11.63 7.75
CA SER A 231 5.24 11.57 7.97
C SER A 231 5.98 12.01 6.69
N PRO A 232 7.14 12.68 6.80
CA PRO A 232 7.90 13.09 5.61
C PRO A 232 8.06 11.94 4.63
N SER A 233 7.54 12.10 3.42
CA SER A 233 7.48 11.05 2.41
C SER A 233 7.93 11.61 1.07
N ALA A 234 8.64 10.80 0.28
CA ALA A 234 9.15 11.20 -1.03
C ALA A 234 8.73 10.24 -2.13
N VAL A 235 8.89 10.69 -3.37
CA VAL A 235 8.78 9.86 -4.56
C VAL A 235 10.02 10.03 -5.45
N THR A 236 10.55 8.92 -5.96
CA THR A 236 11.68 8.88 -6.90
C THR A 236 11.49 7.72 -7.90
N GLY A 237 12.40 7.55 -8.86
CA GLY A 237 12.45 6.38 -9.74
C GLY A 237 11.14 6.06 -10.49
N LEU A 238 11.05 4.83 -11.00
CA LEU A 238 9.90 4.34 -11.76
C LEU A 238 9.57 2.88 -11.43
N ALA A 239 8.33 2.64 -11.02
CA ALA A 239 7.72 1.33 -10.94
C ALA A 239 6.62 1.22 -12.00
N VAL A 240 6.66 0.16 -12.81
CA VAL A 240 5.72 -0.10 -13.91
C VAL A 240 4.76 -1.20 -13.50
N GLN A 241 3.51 -0.81 -13.27
CA GLN A 241 2.43 -1.74 -12.93
C GLN A 241 1.92 -2.44 -14.19
N GLN A 242 1.73 -3.76 -14.11
CA GLN A 242 1.10 -4.54 -15.18
C GLN A 242 -0.39 -4.17 -15.35
N PRO A 243 -0.91 -4.13 -16.59
CA PRO A 243 -2.33 -3.89 -16.83
C PRO A 243 -3.23 -4.96 -16.22
N TYR A 244 -4.36 -4.53 -15.67
CA TYR A 244 -5.43 -5.41 -15.20
C TYR A 244 -6.81 -4.78 -15.50
N ASP A 245 -7.89 -5.56 -15.37
CA ASP A 245 -9.25 -5.05 -15.51
C ASP A 245 -9.82 -4.70 -14.12
N PRO A 246 -9.90 -3.41 -13.73
CA PRO A 246 -10.44 -2.99 -12.43
C PRO A 246 -11.94 -3.29 -12.29
N TYR A 247 -12.65 -3.48 -13.40
CA TYR A 247 -14.10 -3.67 -13.44
C TYR A 247 -14.51 -5.14 -13.58
N ARG A 248 -13.55 -6.07 -13.60
CA ARG A 248 -13.79 -7.50 -13.77
C ARG A 248 -14.80 -8.03 -12.76
N GLU A 249 -14.65 -7.63 -11.49
CA GLU A 249 -15.51 -8.07 -10.39
C GLU A 249 -15.99 -6.90 -9.56
N THR A 250 -17.32 -6.73 -9.46
CA THR A 250 -17.92 -5.67 -8.63
C THR A 250 -17.59 -5.82 -7.14
N MET A 251 -17.16 -7.00 -6.69
CA MET A 251 -16.71 -7.21 -5.31
C MET A 251 -15.50 -6.38 -4.95
N ARG A 252 -14.57 -6.16 -5.88
CA ARG A 252 -13.40 -5.30 -5.67
C ARG A 252 -13.80 -3.87 -5.28
N ALA A 253 -14.69 -3.27 -6.06
CA ALA A 253 -15.25 -1.94 -5.77
C ALA A 253 -15.94 -1.88 -4.39
N ARG A 254 -16.58 -2.97 -3.94
CA ARG A 254 -17.19 -3.03 -2.61
C ARG A 254 -16.17 -3.15 -1.48
N THR A 255 -15.03 -3.79 -1.71
CA THR A 255 -14.02 -4.02 -0.65
C THR A 255 -13.07 -2.86 -0.50
N GLU A 256 -12.86 -2.07 -1.56
CA GLU A 256 -12.00 -0.90 -1.53
C GLU A 256 -12.66 0.31 -0.85
N GLU A 257 -13.97 0.48 -1.01
CA GLU A 257 -14.64 1.76 -0.71
C GLU A 257 -14.49 2.27 0.74
N LEU A 258 -14.43 1.41 1.77
CA LEU A 258 -14.20 1.90 3.13
C LEU A 258 -12.78 2.48 3.28
N GLY A 259 -11.78 1.72 2.83
CA GLY A 259 -10.38 2.17 2.88
C GLY A 259 -10.15 3.41 2.02
N ASP A 260 -10.74 3.44 0.83
CA ASP A 260 -10.67 4.58 -0.09
C ASP A 260 -11.33 5.83 0.54
N CYS A 261 -12.50 5.69 1.17
CA CYS A 261 -13.15 6.80 1.88
C CYS A 261 -12.29 7.35 3.02
N LEU A 262 -11.72 6.47 3.84
CA LEU A 262 -10.92 6.91 4.98
C LEU A 262 -9.61 7.56 4.50
N ALA A 263 -8.92 6.96 3.53
CA ALA A 263 -7.67 7.48 2.98
C ALA A 263 -7.88 8.83 2.29
N GLU A 264 -8.79 8.92 1.32
CA GLU A 264 -9.11 10.17 0.61
C GLU A 264 -9.65 11.25 1.57
N GLY A 265 -10.40 10.85 2.59
CA GLY A 265 -10.91 11.75 3.62
C GLY A 265 -9.81 12.32 4.50
N LEU A 266 -8.84 11.52 4.94
CA LEU A 266 -7.72 12.03 5.74
C LEU A 266 -6.76 12.87 4.89
N PHE A 267 -6.45 12.43 3.68
CA PHE A 267 -5.52 13.16 2.80
C PHE A 267 -6.15 14.45 2.26
N GLY A 268 -7.47 14.50 2.07
CA GLY A 268 -8.19 15.74 1.79
C GLY A 268 -8.10 16.79 2.91
N LEU A 269 -7.97 16.38 4.18
CA LEU A 269 -7.68 17.31 5.28
C LEU A 269 -6.25 17.84 5.19
N LEU A 270 -5.29 16.96 4.92
CA LEU A 270 -3.88 17.32 4.77
C LEU A 270 -3.65 18.29 3.60
N ASP A 271 -4.32 18.07 2.47
CA ASP A 271 -4.34 18.99 1.32
C ASP A 271 -4.81 20.39 1.72
N ALA A 272 -5.74 20.49 2.67
CA ALA A 272 -6.27 21.75 3.19
C ALA A 272 -5.40 22.37 4.29
N GLY A 273 -4.29 21.72 4.66
CA GLY A 273 -3.45 22.12 5.79
C GLY A 273 -4.12 21.88 7.15
N GLU A 274 -5.15 21.05 7.21
CA GLU A 274 -5.88 20.72 8.44
C GLU A 274 -5.29 19.48 9.12
N PRO A 275 -5.21 19.45 10.46
CA PRO A 275 -4.73 18.28 11.18
C PRO A 275 -5.72 17.11 11.13
N LEU A 276 -5.22 15.88 11.28
CA LEU A 276 -6.06 14.67 11.30
C LEU A 276 -7.07 14.66 12.46
N THR A 277 -6.86 15.46 13.50
CA THR A 277 -7.82 15.67 14.60
C THR A 277 -9.10 16.38 14.15
N GLY A 278 -9.11 17.02 12.97
CA GLY A 278 -10.30 17.58 12.33
C GLY A 278 -11.26 16.53 11.76
N ALA A 279 -10.86 15.26 11.67
CA ALA A 279 -11.65 14.16 11.12
C ALA A 279 -12.73 13.63 12.08
N GLY A 280 -13.58 14.50 12.62
CA GLY A 280 -14.69 14.12 13.50
C GLY A 280 -15.98 13.74 12.75
N VAL A 281 -17.01 13.29 13.48
CA VAL A 281 -18.32 12.90 12.91
C VAL A 281 -18.89 13.91 11.91
N ALA A 282 -18.85 15.21 12.23
CA ALA A 282 -19.39 16.26 11.35
C ALA A 282 -18.61 16.39 10.03
N TYR A 283 -17.29 16.17 10.07
CA TYR A 283 -16.44 16.12 8.89
C TYR A 283 -16.83 14.92 8.02
N TRP A 284 -16.85 13.71 8.59
CA TRP A 284 -17.17 12.48 7.87
C TRP A 284 -18.57 12.51 7.24
N ARG A 285 -19.56 13.08 7.92
CA ARG A 285 -20.90 13.26 7.35
C ARG A 285 -20.88 14.07 6.05
N ARG A 286 -20.12 15.18 6.02
CA ARG A 286 -19.98 16.00 4.81
C ARG A 286 -19.16 15.29 3.74
N PHE A 287 -18.02 14.69 4.13
CA PHE A 287 -17.13 13.99 3.22
C PHE A 287 -17.85 12.83 2.51
N LEU A 288 -18.51 11.95 3.26
CA LEU A 288 -19.23 10.80 2.70
C LEU A 288 -20.39 11.25 1.78
N ALA A 289 -21.10 12.33 2.12
CA ALA A 289 -22.11 12.90 1.24
C ALA A 289 -21.50 13.45 -0.07
N ARG A 290 -20.31 14.04 -0.01
CA ARG A 290 -19.56 14.49 -1.19
C ARG A 290 -19.07 13.31 -2.03
N ARG A 291 -18.49 12.28 -1.40
CA ARG A 291 -18.04 11.04 -2.06
C ARG A 291 -19.17 10.34 -2.82
N ARG A 292 -20.38 10.30 -2.24
CA ARG A 292 -21.57 9.77 -2.92
C ARG A 292 -21.91 10.52 -4.20
N ARG A 293 -21.91 11.86 -4.15
CA ARG A 293 -22.14 12.69 -5.33
C ARG A 293 -21.04 12.50 -6.37
N PHE A 294 -19.78 12.39 -5.95
CA PHE A 294 -18.68 12.08 -6.87
C PHE A 294 -18.92 10.78 -7.62
N ILE A 295 -19.30 9.68 -6.94
CA ILE A 295 -19.61 8.42 -7.63
C ILE A 295 -20.78 8.59 -8.61
N ASP A 296 -21.81 9.37 -8.25
CA ASP A 296 -22.95 9.66 -9.13
C ASP A 296 -22.50 10.48 -10.37
N ASP A 297 -21.60 11.46 -10.21
CA ASP A 297 -20.98 12.21 -11.32
C ASP A 297 -20.22 11.27 -12.27
N VAL A 298 -19.40 10.36 -11.72
CA VAL A 298 -18.61 9.42 -12.52
C VAL A 298 -19.52 8.48 -13.31
N ILE A 299 -20.64 8.02 -12.73
CA ILE A 299 -21.64 7.24 -13.46
C ILE A 299 -22.18 8.03 -14.67
N ALA A 300 -22.52 9.31 -14.48
CA ALA A 300 -22.99 10.16 -15.56
C ALA A 300 -21.90 10.37 -16.64
N MET A 301 -20.65 10.56 -16.23
CA MET A 301 -19.50 10.68 -17.13
C MET A 301 -19.29 9.42 -17.96
N VAL A 302 -19.37 8.22 -17.35
CA VAL A 302 -19.24 6.94 -18.06
C VAL A 302 -20.34 6.77 -19.10
N HIS A 303 -21.58 7.16 -18.79
CA HIS A 303 -22.67 7.12 -19.77
C HIS A 303 -22.41 8.04 -20.97
N ALA A 304 -21.91 9.25 -20.72
CA ALA A 304 -21.60 10.25 -21.75
C ALA A 304 -20.31 9.95 -22.54
N ALA A 305 -19.40 9.12 -22.01
CA ALA A 305 -18.12 8.82 -22.63
C ALA A 305 -18.27 8.01 -23.93
N GLY A 306 -17.33 8.15 -24.86
CA GLY A 306 -17.26 7.38 -26.12
C GLY A 306 -16.76 5.94 -25.96
N LEU A 307 -17.13 5.26 -24.87
CA LEU A 307 -16.68 3.91 -24.52
C LEU A 307 -17.57 2.82 -25.12
N GLU A 308 -17.02 1.60 -25.26
CA GLU A 308 -17.77 0.41 -25.69
C GLU A 308 -18.88 0.07 -24.68
N GLU A 309 -20.05 -0.34 -25.15
CA GLU A 309 -21.24 -0.50 -24.30
C GLU A 309 -21.06 -1.60 -23.23
N GLY A 310 -20.36 -2.68 -23.56
CA GLY A 310 -19.95 -3.71 -22.60
C GLY A 310 -19.06 -3.14 -21.48
N GLN A 311 -18.05 -2.35 -21.83
CA GLN A 311 -17.20 -1.64 -20.87
C GLN A 311 -18.01 -0.68 -19.99
N LYS A 312 -18.88 0.16 -20.58
CA LYS A 312 -19.78 1.05 -19.83
C LYS A 312 -20.60 0.30 -18.78
N ARG A 313 -21.22 -0.82 -19.18
CA ARG A 313 -22.02 -1.65 -18.26
C ARG A 313 -21.19 -2.19 -17.10
N ARG A 314 -19.96 -2.66 -17.35
CA ARG A 314 -19.06 -3.15 -16.28
C ARG A 314 -18.66 -2.02 -15.32
N MET A 315 -18.25 -0.87 -15.85
CA MET A 315 -17.89 0.30 -15.05
C MET A 315 -19.07 0.77 -14.17
N VAL A 316 -20.26 0.93 -14.76
CA VAL A 316 -21.47 1.36 -14.02
C VAL A 316 -21.85 0.33 -12.96
N ALA A 317 -21.74 -0.97 -13.23
CA ALA A 317 -22.01 -2.01 -12.24
C ALA A 317 -21.03 -1.93 -11.05
N ALA A 318 -19.74 -1.68 -11.33
CA ALA A 318 -18.73 -1.52 -10.30
C ALA A 318 -18.93 -0.22 -9.48
N LEU A 319 -19.24 0.90 -10.13
CA LEU A 319 -19.55 2.18 -9.48
C LEU A 319 -20.79 2.07 -8.58
N LYS A 320 -21.86 1.41 -9.04
CA LYS A 320 -23.05 1.14 -8.22
C LYS A 320 -22.74 0.26 -7.01
N ALA A 321 -21.81 -0.69 -7.17
CA ALA A 321 -21.32 -1.50 -6.06
C ALA A 321 -20.56 -0.68 -5.01
N ALA A 322 -19.63 0.18 -5.41
CA ALA A 322 -18.97 1.13 -4.52
C ALA A 322 -19.99 2.09 -3.86
N ARG A 323 -20.91 2.66 -4.65
CA ARG A 323 -21.98 3.54 -4.17
C ARG A 323 -22.84 2.89 -3.08
N GLY A 324 -23.25 1.64 -3.31
CA GLY A 324 -24.04 0.87 -2.35
C GLY A 324 -23.24 0.49 -1.10
N ARG A 325 -21.93 0.26 -1.23
CA ARG A 325 -21.05 0.08 -0.06
C ARG A 325 -20.94 1.37 0.75
N ASN A 326 -20.72 2.50 0.08
CA ASN A 326 -20.57 3.81 0.71
C ASN A 326 -21.80 4.20 1.55
N GLN A 327 -23.00 3.84 1.11
CA GLN A 327 -24.24 4.07 1.86
C GLN A 327 -24.29 3.39 3.23
N LEU A 328 -23.42 2.41 3.46
CA LEU A 328 -23.33 1.69 4.73
C LEU A 328 -22.23 2.24 5.65
N ILE A 329 -21.41 3.17 5.14
CA ILE A 329 -20.35 3.80 5.92
C ILE A 329 -21.00 4.93 6.70
N GLU A 330 -21.11 4.73 8.01
CA GLU A 330 -21.60 5.76 8.91
C GLU A 330 -20.45 6.69 9.34
N PRO A 331 -20.71 7.99 9.57
CA PRO A 331 -19.69 8.92 10.07
C PRO A 331 -19.02 8.46 11.38
N GLU A 332 -19.81 7.87 12.29
CA GLU A 332 -19.36 7.37 13.59
C GLU A 332 -18.40 6.19 13.42
N LEU A 333 -18.66 5.28 12.46
CA LEU A 333 -17.73 4.20 12.11
C LEU A 333 -16.35 4.74 11.72
N CYS A 334 -16.29 5.86 10.99
CA CYS A 334 -15.03 6.45 10.58
C CYS A 334 -14.24 6.98 11.79
N GLU A 335 -14.91 7.68 12.70
CA GLU A 335 -14.28 8.22 13.92
C GLU A 335 -13.81 7.10 14.86
N GLU A 336 -14.66 6.10 15.10
CA GLU A 336 -14.33 4.91 15.89
C GLU A 336 -13.16 4.13 15.28
N TYR A 337 -13.13 3.98 13.94
CA TYR A 337 -12.03 3.34 13.25
C TYR A 337 -10.71 4.09 13.44
N LEU A 338 -10.71 5.42 13.37
CA LEU A 338 -9.50 6.22 13.62
C LEU A 338 -9.03 6.13 15.08
N ALA A 339 -9.96 6.05 16.03
CA ALA A 339 -9.63 5.82 17.43
C ALA A 339 -8.97 4.45 17.63
N ALA A 340 -9.54 3.40 17.03
CA ALA A 340 -8.97 2.06 17.03
C ALA A 340 -7.59 2.03 16.35
N TRP A 341 -7.44 2.69 15.21
CA TRP A 341 -6.16 2.78 14.49
C TRP A 341 -5.07 3.42 15.35
N ARG A 342 -5.35 4.54 16.04
CA ARG A 342 -4.38 5.17 16.94
C ARG A 342 -3.98 4.24 18.09
N ALA A 343 -4.94 3.51 18.68
CA ALA A 343 -4.64 2.53 19.72
C ALA A 343 -3.76 1.37 19.19
N ASP A 344 -4.05 0.89 17.97
CA ASP A 344 -3.28 -0.17 17.33
C ASP A 344 -1.84 0.24 17.00
N ARG A 345 -1.58 1.52 16.72
CA ARG A 345 -0.19 2.04 16.56
C ARG A 345 0.63 1.80 17.82
N GLU A 346 0.06 2.08 18.99
CA GLU A 346 0.75 1.89 20.28
C GLU A 346 0.98 0.40 20.57
N VAL A 347 -0.04 -0.44 20.30
CA VAL A 347 0.08 -1.89 20.42
C VAL A 347 1.20 -2.42 19.54
N TRP A 348 1.25 -1.98 18.28
CA TRP A 348 2.28 -2.40 17.33
C TRP A 348 3.68 -1.94 17.74
N ARG A 349 3.84 -0.66 18.10
CA ARG A 349 5.12 -0.11 18.57
C ARG A 349 5.66 -0.92 19.74
N ALA A 350 4.83 -1.14 20.76
CA ALA A 350 5.21 -1.94 21.93
C ALA A 350 5.59 -3.39 21.56
N HIS A 351 4.84 -4.01 20.64
CA HIS A 351 5.12 -5.37 20.16
C HIS A 351 6.47 -5.46 19.44
N VAL A 352 6.75 -4.55 18.51
CA VAL A 352 8.01 -4.51 17.78
C VAL A 352 9.17 -4.26 18.74
N GLU A 353 9.07 -3.30 19.64
CA GLU A 353 10.13 -2.98 20.61
C GLU A 353 10.41 -4.17 21.55
N ALA A 354 9.38 -4.80 22.10
CA ALA A 354 9.51 -5.98 22.95
C ALA A 354 10.14 -7.16 22.20
N THR A 355 9.73 -7.38 20.95
CA THR A 355 10.28 -8.46 20.11
C THR A 355 11.73 -8.19 19.76
N ARG A 356 12.08 -6.97 19.32
CA ARG A 356 13.47 -6.56 19.07
C ARG A 356 14.36 -6.72 20.31
N ALA A 357 13.84 -6.40 21.50
CA ALA A 357 14.57 -6.59 22.74
C ALA A 357 14.82 -8.08 23.05
N ARG A 358 13.81 -8.93 22.84
CA ARG A 358 13.90 -10.39 23.06
C ARG A 358 14.93 -11.06 22.14
N TYR A 359 14.99 -10.65 20.88
CA TYR A 359 15.88 -11.23 19.86
C TYR A 359 17.12 -10.38 19.59
N ARG A 360 17.49 -9.48 20.52
CA ARG A 360 18.65 -8.59 20.34
C ARG A 360 19.93 -9.39 20.09
N GLY A 361 20.63 -9.06 19.00
CA GLY A 361 21.87 -9.73 18.60
C GLY A 361 21.66 -11.16 18.06
N GLN A 362 20.41 -11.57 17.86
CA GLN A 362 20.04 -12.82 17.21
C GLN A 362 19.60 -12.51 15.79
N SER A 363 19.54 -13.54 14.96
CA SER A 363 19.15 -13.42 13.56
C SER A 363 17.65 -13.73 13.37
N ALA A 364 17.05 -13.32 12.25
CA ALA A 364 15.64 -13.62 11.96
C ALA A 364 15.32 -15.12 12.02
N GLN A 365 16.30 -15.98 11.70
CA GLN A 365 16.23 -17.44 11.80
C GLN A 365 15.87 -17.91 13.20
N LYS A 366 16.29 -17.19 14.25
CA LYS A 366 15.95 -17.57 15.63
C LYS A 366 14.50 -17.24 15.97
N LEU A 367 13.98 -16.10 15.50
CA LEU A 367 12.54 -15.83 15.57
C LEU A 367 11.74 -16.89 14.80
N LEU A 368 12.17 -17.23 13.58
CA LEU A 368 11.53 -18.27 12.79
C LEU A 368 11.58 -19.63 13.49
N ALA A 369 12.72 -20.02 14.07
CA ALA A 369 12.85 -21.27 14.83
C ALA A 369 11.92 -21.32 16.04
N ASP A 370 11.84 -20.24 16.81
CA ASP A 370 10.94 -20.15 17.97
C ASP A 370 9.46 -20.16 17.56
N ALA A 371 9.15 -19.70 16.34
CA ALA A 371 7.83 -19.76 15.74
C ALA A 371 7.52 -21.07 15.00
N GLY A 372 8.46 -22.02 14.93
CA GLY A 372 8.29 -23.27 14.18
C GLY A 372 8.34 -23.11 12.65
N LEU A 373 8.98 -22.05 12.16
CA LEU A 373 9.05 -21.62 10.75
C LEU A 373 10.47 -21.69 10.16
N LEU A 374 11.41 -22.39 10.80
CA LEU A 374 12.81 -22.41 10.38
C LEU A 374 13.00 -22.97 8.96
N HIS A 375 12.10 -23.86 8.52
CA HIS A 375 12.11 -24.42 7.17
C HIS A 375 11.93 -23.38 6.07
N GLY A 376 11.41 -22.20 6.38
CA GLY A 376 11.23 -21.11 5.41
C GLY A 376 12.49 -20.30 5.13
N TYR A 377 13.61 -20.54 5.83
CA TYR A 377 14.86 -19.83 5.57
C TYR A 377 15.81 -20.67 4.72
N HIS A 378 16.19 -20.15 3.55
CA HIS A 378 17.09 -20.80 2.60
C HIS A 378 18.24 -19.85 2.24
N PRO A 379 19.39 -19.95 2.91
CA PRO A 379 20.57 -19.18 2.53
C PRO A 379 21.14 -19.72 1.20
N CYS A 380 21.58 -18.83 0.33
CA CYS A 380 22.42 -19.15 -0.79
C CYS A 380 23.77 -19.69 -0.27
N ARG A 381 24.30 -20.71 -0.95
CA ARG A 381 25.56 -21.35 -0.60
C ARG A 381 26.76 -20.68 -1.24
#